data_AF-A0AAV4WLR8-F1
#
_entry.id   AF-A0AAV4WLR8-F1
#
_cell.length_a   1.000
_cell.length_b   1.000
_cell.length_c   1.000
_cell.angle_alpha   90.00
_cell.angle_beta   90.00
_cell.angle_gamma   90.00
#
_symmetry.space_group_name_H-M   'P 1'
#
loop_
_entity.id
_entity.type
_entity.pdbx_description
1 polymer ?
#
loop_
_entity_poly.entity_id
_entity_poly.type
_entity_poly.pdbx_seq_one_letter_code
_entity_poly.pdbx_strand_id
1 'polypeptide(L)'
;MRHDAVFTPLTHFYRIASQFSRRVLKRSGWGWGGGQTNNARIPADDWKEVASLARRRFPAMCVNKFQDVTTILFDLDNTLINTKAADQFACEQVSQYLRGQGVRRTTAQAAVEKFYQYVRDTPQNPIDENGDADAWRLLLWRQALGPSLSTWASSCYSVWCEARARRLHLPADVHDLLLELRRRYKLGVVTNGPSSCQWEKIRRLPSHLFDAIVVSGDVLRKKPCPAIFEEAFRQLDSAPQECAMIGDRLDTDIAGAVAANCAVTILLRPPEVTPTTDEEDPQPDFVISHLREIPDLLPERKGFSFLCQSRSLGVFHSLREDVPTWSKP
;
A
#
# COMPACT_ATOMS: atom_id res chain seq x y z
N MET A 1 12.25 43.82 -20.10
CA MET A 1 12.73 43.15 -18.87
C MET A 1 11.90 41.89 -18.68
N ARG A 2 12.58 40.79 -18.35
CA ARG A 2 12.08 39.41 -18.39
C ARG A 2 11.09 39.13 -17.25
N HIS A 3 10.13 38.23 -17.50
CA HIS A 3 9.84 37.11 -16.61
C HIS A 3 9.09 36.04 -17.41
N ASP A 4 9.81 34.95 -17.72
CA ASP A 4 9.30 33.73 -18.34
C ASP A 4 8.42 32.97 -17.34
N ALA A 5 7.21 32.59 -17.76
CA ALA A 5 6.39 31.60 -17.09
C ALA A 5 6.56 30.26 -17.82
N VAL A 6 7.28 29.34 -17.19
CA VAL A 6 7.42 27.94 -17.62
C VAL A 6 6.10 27.23 -17.30
N PHE A 7 5.26 27.00 -18.31
CA PHE A 7 4.13 26.07 -18.22
C PHE A 7 4.61 24.65 -18.53
N THR A 8 4.56 23.77 -17.53
CA THR A 8 4.84 22.33 -17.65
C THR A 8 3.70 21.59 -18.39
N PRO A 9 4.00 20.55 -19.19
CA PRO A 9 3.02 19.87 -20.03
C PRO A 9 2.28 18.77 -19.26
N LEU A 10 1.22 19.12 -18.54
CA LEU A 10 0.30 18.16 -17.89
C LEU A 10 -1.13 18.20 -18.42
N THR A 11 -1.43 19.02 -19.43
CA THR A 11 -2.79 19.21 -19.97
C THR A 11 -3.07 18.51 -21.30
N HIS A 12 -2.15 17.72 -21.86
CA HIS A 12 -2.33 17.16 -23.21
C HIS A 12 -3.03 15.79 -23.26
N PHE A 13 -3.09 15.02 -22.16
CA PHE A 13 -3.65 13.66 -22.20
C PHE A 13 -5.18 13.61 -22.03
N TYR A 14 -5.76 14.47 -21.18
CA TYR A 14 -7.21 14.55 -20.97
C TYR A 14 -7.99 15.07 -22.19
N ARG A 15 -7.33 15.82 -23.09
CA ARG A 15 -7.94 16.33 -24.32
C ARG A 15 -7.99 15.28 -25.43
N ILE A 16 -7.12 14.28 -25.40
CA ILE A 16 -7.08 13.19 -26.39
C ILE A 16 -8.14 12.13 -26.08
N ALA A 17 -8.30 11.70 -24.82
CA ALA A 17 -9.30 10.70 -24.43
C ALA A 17 -10.76 11.18 -24.62
N SER A 18 -11.05 12.43 -24.28
CA SER A 18 -12.41 12.99 -24.47
C SER A 18 -12.77 13.29 -25.94
N GLN A 19 -11.77 13.54 -26.80
CA GLN A 19 -11.98 13.61 -28.25
C GLN A 19 -12.02 12.22 -28.92
N PHE A 20 -11.36 11.21 -28.32
CA PHE A 20 -11.36 9.82 -28.80
C PHE A 20 -12.74 9.17 -28.69
N SER A 21 -13.42 9.34 -27.55
CA SER A 21 -14.79 8.86 -27.32
C SER A 21 -15.76 9.34 -28.42
N ARG A 22 -15.71 10.63 -28.81
CA ARG A 22 -16.63 11.21 -29.80
C ARG A 22 -16.40 10.75 -31.24
N ARG A 23 -15.17 10.35 -31.62
CA ARG A 23 -14.85 9.93 -33.00
C ARG A 23 -14.98 8.42 -33.22
N VAL A 24 -14.74 7.62 -32.18
CA VAL A 24 -14.91 6.15 -32.24
C VAL A 24 -16.39 5.79 -32.19
N LEU A 25 -17.19 6.41 -31.30
CA LEU A 25 -18.63 6.15 -31.19
C LEU A 25 -19.45 6.64 -32.40
N LYS A 26 -19.00 7.68 -33.11
CA LYS A 26 -19.66 8.15 -34.35
C LYS A 26 -19.52 7.19 -35.54
N ARG A 27 -18.60 6.21 -35.47
CA ARG A 27 -18.33 5.26 -36.58
C ARG A 27 -18.84 3.84 -36.31
N SER A 28 -19.35 3.55 -35.12
CA SER A 28 -19.92 2.24 -34.75
C SER A 28 -21.43 2.11 -34.98
N GLY A 29 -22.08 3.10 -35.62
CA GLY A 29 -23.49 3.01 -36.02
C GLY A 29 -24.53 3.26 -34.91
N TRP A 30 -24.11 3.66 -33.70
CA TRP A 30 -25.02 4.01 -32.61
C TRP A 30 -25.43 5.48 -32.71
N GLY A 31 -26.63 5.73 -33.25
CA GLY A 31 -27.19 7.07 -33.39
C GLY A 31 -27.57 7.66 -32.03
N TRP A 32 -26.96 8.80 -31.69
CA TRP A 32 -27.44 9.66 -30.61
C TRP A 32 -28.48 10.64 -31.16
N GLY A 33 -29.76 10.41 -30.82
CA GLY A 33 -30.76 11.47 -30.79
C GLY A 33 -30.34 12.52 -29.76
N GLY A 34 -30.43 13.80 -30.14
CA GLY A 34 -29.86 14.90 -29.38
C GLY A 34 -30.45 15.12 -27.99
N GLY A 35 -29.62 15.63 -27.08
CA GLY A 35 -30.02 16.19 -25.80
C GLY A 35 -29.35 15.54 -24.60
N GLN A 36 -28.63 16.36 -23.82
CA GLN A 36 -28.06 16.11 -22.49
C GLN A 36 -26.82 15.19 -22.41
N THR A 37 -25.74 15.80 -21.91
CA THR A 37 -24.50 15.15 -21.49
C THR A 37 -24.78 14.23 -20.30
N ASN A 38 -24.88 12.94 -20.56
CA ASN A 38 -24.88 11.92 -19.50
C ASN A 38 -23.65 11.01 -19.59
N ASN A 39 -23.11 10.77 -18.42
CA ASN A 39 -21.96 9.95 -18.07
C ASN A 39 -22.15 8.51 -18.58
N ALA A 40 -21.70 8.19 -19.80
CA ALA A 40 -21.72 6.82 -20.30
C ALA A 40 -20.50 6.07 -19.74
N ARG A 41 -20.71 5.22 -18.73
CA ARG A 41 -19.72 4.24 -18.27
C ARG A 41 -19.53 3.19 -19.38
N ILE A 42 -18.29 3.01 -19.82
CA ILE A 42 -17.89 1.90 -20.68
C ILE A 42 -17.83 0.64 -19.78
N PRO A 43 -18.56 -0.44 -20.08
CA PRO A 43 -18.47 -1.72 -19.37
C PRO A 43 -17.02 -2.24 -19.31
N ALA A 44 -16.65 -2.93 -18.22
CA ALA A 44 -15.28 -3.41 -18.00
C ALA A 44 -14.75 -4.30 -19.14
N ASP A 45 -15.63 -5.04 -19.80
CA ASP A 45 -15.30 -5.95 -20.91
C ASP A 45 -14.91 -5.22 -22.20
N ASP A 46 -15.43 -4.00 -22.41
CA ASP A 46 -15.18 -3.20 -23.61
C ASP A 46 -13.80 -2.52 -23.58
N TRP A 47 -13.17 -2.37 -22.41
CA TRP A 47 -11.84 -1.78 -22.30
C TRP A 47 -10.75 -2.65 -22.93
N LYS A 48 -10.92 -3.98 -22.89
CA LYS A 48 -10.01 -4.93 -23.56
C LYS A 48 -10.04 -4.73 -25.08
N GLU A 49 -11.22 -4.51 -25.64
CA GLU A 49 -11.41 -4.30 -27.08
C GLU A 49 -10.94 -2.91 -27.52
N VAL A 50 -11.24 -1.86 -26.75
CA VAL A 50 -10.75 -0.49 -26.98
C VAL A 50 -9.21 -0.43 -26.93
N ALA A 51 -8.59 -1.09 -25.94
CA ALA A 51 -7.12 -1.16 -25.83
C ALA A 51 -6.48 -1.99 -26.95
N SER A 52 -7.19 -3.00 -27.47
CA SER A 52 -6.75 -3.80 -28.63
C SER A 52 -6.80 -2.99 -29.94
N LEU A 53 -7.89 -2.25 -30.15
CA LEU A 53 -8.08 -1.37 -31.31
C LEU A 53 -7.08 -0.20 -31.34
N ALA A 54 -6.82 0.43 -30.18
CA ALA A 54 -5.83 1.48 -30.06
C ALA A 54 -4.42 0.98 -30.41
N ARG A 55 -4.03 -0.21 -29.92
CA ARG A 55 -2.76 -0.88 -30.22
C ARG A 55 -2.56 -1.19 -31.70
N ARG A 56 -3.61 -1.60 -32.41
CA ARG A 56 -3.55 -1.89 -33.85
C ARG A 56 -3.44 -0.63 -34.72
N ARG A 57 -4.00 0.49 -34.27
CA ARG A 57 -4.14 1.70 -35.11
C ARG A 57 -3.01 2.71 -34.93
N PHE A 58 -2.36 2.75 -33.76
CA PHE A 58 -1.30 3.72 -33.45
C PHE A 58 -0.14 3.09 -32.63
N PRO A 59 0.65 2.17 -33.22
CA PRO A 59 1.69 1.42 -32.50
C PRO A 59 2.80 2.29 -31.89
N ALA A 60 3.03 3.50 -32.42
CA ALA A 60 4.08 4.43 -31.93
C ALA A 60 3.61 5.45 -30.86
N MET A 61 2.29 5.62 -30.64
CA MET A 61 1.76 6.53 -29.60
C MET A 61 1.26 5.80 -28.35
N CYS A 62 1.01 4.49 -28.45
CA CYS A 62 0.79 3.63 -27.29
C CYS A 62 2.14 3.11 -26.77
N VAL A 63 3.11 4.01 -26.50
CA VAL A 63 4.26 3.63 -25.68
C VAL A 63 3.70 3.38 -24.28
N ASN A 64 3.73 2.12 -23.91
CA ASN A 64 2.80 1.51 -23.01
C ASN A 64 3.28 1.81 -21.59
N LYS A 65 2.78 2.88 -20.96
CA LYS A 65 3.09 3.32 -19.58
C LYS A 65 3.19 2.14 -18.58
N PHE A 66 2.48 1.06 -18.88
CA PHE A 66 2.34 -0.15 -18.07
C PHE A 66 3.28 -1.31 -18.46
N GLN A 67 3.90 -1.33 -19.65
CA GLN A 67 4.79 -2.44 -20.08
C GLN A 67 6.15 -2.47 -19.41
N ASP A 68 6.61 -1.32 -18.94
CA ASP A 68 7.94 -1.17 -18.39
C ASP A 68 7.96 -1.32 -16.86
N VAL A 69 6.83 -1.63 -16.24
CA VAL A 69 6.78 -1.92 -14.80
C VAL A 69 7.59 -3.19 -14.50
N THR A 70 8.63 -3.03 -13.68
CA THR A 70 9.49 -4.13 -13.21
C THR A 70 9.51 -4.24 -11.69
N THR A 71 8.99 -3.23 -10.99
CA THR A 71 9.00 -3.13 -9.55
C THR A 71 7.62 -2.77 -9.03
N ILE A 72 7.19 -3.45 -7.97
CA ILE A 72 5.93 -3.21 -7.29
C ILE A 72 6.19 -2.80 -5.85
N LEU A 73 5.73 -1.60 -5.49
CA LEU A 73 5.74 -1.06 -4.14
C LEU A 73 4.35 -1.23 -3.51
N PHE A 74 4.32 -1.75 -2.29
CA PHE A 74 3.11 -1.89 -1.50
C PHE A 74 3.16 -0.99 -0.27
N ASP A 75 2.03 -0.36 0.05
CA ASP A 75 1.77 0.04 1.43
C ASP A 75 1.55 -1.21 2.34
N LEU A 76 1.70 -1.02 3.65
CA LEU A 76 1.50 -2.07 4.65
C LEU A 76 0.10 -2.07 5.26
N ASP A 77 -0.37 -0.92 5.75
CA ASP A 77 -1.48 -0.79 6.67
C ASP A 77 -2.81 -0.67 5.93
N ASN A 78 -3.67 -1.67 6.04
CA ASN A 78 -4.90 -1.85 5.26
C ASN A 78 -4.69 -2.16 3.78
N THR A 79 -3.42 -2.31 3.36
CA THR A 79 -3.05 -2.83 2.04
C THR A 79 -2.63 -4.29 2.12
N LEU A 80 -1.45 -4.59 2.72
CA LEU A 80 -0.99 -5.97 2.91
C LEU A 80 -1.57 -6.62 4.18
N ILE A 81 -1.70 -5.85 5.27
CA ILE A 81 -2.27 -6.30 6.53
C ILE A 81 -3.50 -5.46 6.84
N ASN A 82 -4.65 -6.08 7.13
CA ASN A 82 -5.86 -5.36 7.54
C ASN A 82 -5.79 -4.92 9.01
N THR A 83 -4.98 -3.87 9.27
CA THR A 83 -4.72 -3.39 10.63
C THR A 83 -5.95 -2.76 11.27
N LYS A 84 -6.81 -2.09 10.50
CA LYS A 84 -8.09 -1.57 10.98
C LYS A 84 -9.00 -2.68 11.49
N ALA A 85 -9.16 -3.79 10.75
CA ALA A 85 -9.98 -4.91 11.21
C ALA A 85 -9.37 -5.62 12.43
N ALA A 86 -8.04 -5.69 12.52
CA ALA A 86 -7.35 -6.23 13.70
C ALA A 86 -7.57 -5.36 14.95
N ASP A 87 -7.44 -4.03 14.81
CA ASP A 87 -7.65 -3.09 15.91
C ASP A 87 -9.12 -3.07 16.37
N GLN A 88 -10.08 -3.07 15.43
CA GLN A 88 -11.50 -3.15 15.74
C GLN A 88 -11.85 -4.42 16.49
N PHE A 89 -11.31 -5.57 16.06
CA PHE A 89 -11.50 -6.83 16.76
C PHE A 89 -10.91 -6.82 18.16
N ALA A 90 -9.69 -6.29 18.33
CA ALA A 90 -9.04 -6.18 19.62
C ALA A 90 -9.84 -5.31 20.59
N CYS A 91 -10.34 -4.16 20.13
CA CYS A 91 -11.23 -3.29 20.92
C CYS A 91 -12.53 -4.01 21.32
N GLU A 92 -13.15 -4.78 20.42
CA GLU A 92 -14.35 -5.56 20.76
C GLU A 92 -14.05 -6.63 21.83
N GLN A 93 -12.90 -7.32 21.74
CA GLN A 93 -12.49 -8.31 22.75
C GLN A 93 -12.26 -7.67 24.12
N VAL A 94 -11.66 -6.48 24.19
CA VAL A 94 -11.54 -5.74 25.46
C VAL A 94 -12.91 -5.31 25.99
N SER A 95 -13.80 -4.85 25.13
CA SER A 95 -15.18 -4.50 25.52
C SER A 95 -15.94 -5.72 26.07
N GLN A 96 -15.75 -6.90 25.48
CA GLN A 96 -16.28 -8.17 26.00
C GLN A 96 -15.68 -8.53 27.37
N TYR A 97 -14.36 -8.41 27.52
CA TYR A 97 -13.67 -8.68 28.78
C TYR A 97 -14.20 -7.79 29.91
N LEU A 98 -14.28 -6.48 29.70
CA LEU A 98 -14.80 -5.53 30.69
C LEU A 98 -16.25 -5.84 31.10
N ARG A 99 -17.11 -6.18 30.13
CA ARG A 99 -18.49 -6.61 30.43
C ARG A 99 -18.53 -7.86 31.29
N GLY A 100 -17.62 -8.82 31.07
CA GLY A 100 -17.44 -9.99 31.91
C GLY A 100 -17.04 -9.66 33.35
N GLN A 101 -16.37 -8.53 33.58
CA GLN A 101 -16.06 -7.99 34.91
C GLN A 101 -17.22 -7.19 35.54
N GLY A 102 -18.40 -7.18 34.92
CA GLY A 102 -19.57 -6.44 35.40
C GLY A 102 -19.62 -4.96 34.96
N VAL A 103 -18.74 -4.52 34.06
CA VAL A 103 -18.76 -3.15 33.53
C VAL A 103 -19.95 -2.98 32.57
N ARG A 104 -20.72 -1.90 32.75
CA ARG A 104 -21.83 -1.56 31.84
C ARG A 104 -21.34 -1.44 30.40
N ARG A 105 -22.12 -1.96 29.44
CA ARG A 105 -21.80 -1.93 28.00
C ARG A 105 -21.36 -0.56 27.50
N THR A 106 -22.10 0.49 27.85
CA THR A 106 -21.80 1.87 27.42
C THR A 106 -20.47 2.37 27.97
N THR A 107 -20.12 2.01 29.20
CA THR A 107 -18.83 2.36 29.82
C THR A 107 -17.67 1.60 29.19
N ALA A 108 -17.83 0.29 28.94
CA ALA A 108 -16.82 -0.51 28.26
C ALA A 108 -16.56 0.02 26.83
N GLN A 109 -17.63 0.32 26.10
CA GLN A 109 -17.55 0.88 24.75
C GLN A 109 -16.83 2.23 24.74
N ALA A 110 -17.19 3.14 25.65
CA ALA A 110 -16.54 4.45 25.75
C ALA A 110 -15.04 4.34 26.08
N ALA A 111 -14.64 3.35 26.89
CA ALA A 111 -13.23 3.13 27.21
C ALA A 111 -12.42 2.69 25.99
N VAL A 112 -12.94 1.75 25.20
CA VAL A 112 -12.22 1.27 24.00
C VAL A 112 -12.18 2.34 22.90
N GLU A 113 -13.24 3.14 22.75
CA GLU A 113 -13.28 4.28 21.83
C GLU A 113 -12.26 5.36 22.21
N LYS A 114 -12.17 5.70 23.51
CA LYS A 114 -11.16 6.65 24.01
C LYS A 114 -9.74 6.14 23.78
N PHE A 115 -9.47 4.87 24.10
CA PHE A 115 -8.15 4.28 23.86
C PHE A 115 -7.77 4.37 22.38
N TYR A 116 -8.68 3.96 21.49
CA TYR A 116 -8.45 4.03 20.05
C TYR A 116 -8.21 5.47 19.57
N GLN A 117 -8.95 6.44 20.09
CA GLN A 117 -8.75 7.86 19.79
C GLN A 117 -7.37 8.35 20.26
N TYR A 118 -6.95 8.03 21.50
CA TYR A 118 -5.63 8.41 22.02
C TYR A 118 -4.47 7.85 21.20
N VAL A 119 -4.58 6.61 20.73
CA VAL A 119 -3.56 6.02 19.84
C VAL A 119 -3.47 6.82 18.54
N ARG A 120 -4.60 7.23 17.95
CA ARG A 120 -4.63 7.98 16.69
C ARG A 120 -4.15 9.42 16.83
N ASP A 121 -4.41 10.05 17.96
CA ASP A 121 -4.00 11.43 18.25
C ASP A 121 -2.51 11.55 18.61
N THR A 122 -1.82 10.41 18.76
CA THR A 122 -0.41 10.33 19.12
C THR A 122 0.39 9.62 18.02
N PRO A 123 0.53 10.23 16.83
CA PRO A 123 1.14 9.58 15.66
C PRO A 123 2.61 9.20 15.85
N GLN A 124 3.29 9.83 16.81
CA GLN A 124 4.68 9.56 17.17
C GLN A 124 4.88 8.23 17.90
N ASN A 125 3.83 7.67 18.52
CA ASN A 125 3.84 6.40 19.25
C ASN A 125 5.10 6.23 20.14
N PRO A 126 5.16 6.95 21.29
CA PRO A 126 6.32 6.95 22.17
C PRO A 126 6.77 5.55 22.54
N ILE A 127 8.07 5.32 22.42
CA ILE A 127 8.74 4.08 22.80
C ILE A 127 9.58 4.27 24.06
N ASP A 128 9.77 3.20 24.80
CA ASP A 128 10.73 3.14 25.89
C ASP A 128 12.18 2.99 25.39
N GLU A 129 13.12 2.86 26.32
CA GLU A 129 14.55 2.67 26.04
C GLU A 129 14.89 1.40 25.25
N ASN A 130 13.99 0.41 25.24
CA ASN A 130 14.12 -0.84 24.48
C ASN A 130 13.47 -0.76 23.09
N GLY A 131 12.84 0.38 22.78
CA GLY A 131 12.12 0.60 21.54
C GLY A 131 10.70 0.04 21.54
N ASP A 132 10.13 -0.26 22.70
CA ASP A 132 8.77 -0.82 22.83
C ASP A 132 7.74 0.27 23.16
N ALA A 133 6.57 0.19 22.52
CA ALA A 133 5.42 1.04 22.77
C ALA A 133 4.51 0.52 23.90
N ASP A 134 4.82 -0.64 24.49
CA ASP A 134 4.01 -1.32 25.51
C ASP A 134 3.69 -0.43 26.72
N ALA A 135 4.71 0.20 27.31
CA ALA A 135 4.52 1.08 28.46
C ALA A 135 3.58 2.25 28.13
N TRP A 136 3.75 2.85 26.96
CA TRP A 136 2.91 3.95 26.49
C TRP A 136 1.47 3.49 26.24
N ARG A 137 1.26 2.36 25.56
CA ARG A 137 -0.08 1.80 25.30
C ARG A 137 -0.79 1.42 26.61
N LEU A 138 -0.07 0.90 27.60
CA LEU A 138 -0.61 0.63 28.93
C LEU A 138 -1.06 1.92 29.64
N LEU A 139 -0.28 3.01 29.51
CA LEU A 139 -0.67 4.32 30.04
C LEU A 139 -1.95 4.84 29.36
N LEU A 140 -2.06 4.69 28.04
CA LEU A 140 -3.29 5.07 27.33
C LEU A 140 -4.50 4.27 27.81
N TRP A 141 -4.37 2.97 28.07
CA TRP A 141 -5.45 2.18 28.65
C TRP A 141 -5.85 2.69 30.04
N ARG A 142 -4.88 3.01 30.90
CA ARG A 142 -5.17 3.59 32.23
C ARG A 142 -5.95 4.91 32.10
N GLN A 143 -5.56 5.77 31.17
CA GLN A 143 -6.24 7.05 30.91
C GLN A 143 -7.65 6.84 30.35
N ALA A 144 -7.81 5.95 29.37
CA ALA A 144 -9.08 5.68 28.72
C ALA A 144 -10.12 5.07 29.67
N LEU A 145 -9.67 4.19 30.56
CA LEU A 145 -10.49 3.54 31.61
C LEU A 145 -10.88 4.50 32.74
N GLY A 146 -10.05 5.52 33.00
CA GLY A 146 -10.24 6.46 34.09
C GLY A 146 -10.03 5.84 35.49
N PRO A 147 -10.13 6.64 36.56
CA PRO A 147 -9.74 6.22 37.91
C PRO A 147 -10.45 4.96 38.38
N SER A 148 -11.76 4.86 38.14
CA SER A 148 -12.62 3.78 38.62
C SER A 148 -12.31 2.41 38.01
N LEU A 149 -11.70 2.37 36.83
CA LEU A 149 -11.44 1.13 36.09
C LEU A 149 -9.94 0.92 35.79
N SER A 150 -9.09 1.83 36.26
CA SER A 150 -7.64 1.84 35.97
C SER A 150 -6.91 0.57 36.42
N THR A 151 -7.44 -0.14 37.42
CA THR A 151 -6.92 -1.43 37.90
C THR A 151 -6.99 -2.53 36.84
N TRP A 152 -7.90 -2.44 35.87
CA TRP A 152 -8.00 -3.39 34.76
C TRP A 152 -7.12 -3.05 33.56
N ALA A 153 -6.38 -1.94 33.58
CA ALA A 153 -5.61 -1.49 32.41
C ALA A 153 -4.60 -2.54 31.91
N SER A 154 -3.89 -3.22 32.81
CA SER A 154 -2.96 -4.29 32.43
C SER A 154 -3.68 -5.45 31.76
N SER A 155 -4.81 -5.90 32.31
CA SER A 155 -5.61 -6.97 31.71
C SER A 155 -6.20 -6.56 30.36
N CYS A 156 -6.73 -5.34 30.25
CA CYS A 156 -7.23 -4.78 28.98
C CYS A 156 -6.11 -4.72 27.95
N TYR A 157 -4.91 -4.30 28.34
CA TYR A 157 -3.76 -4.27 27.45
C TYR A 157 -3.39 -5.68 26.96
N SER A 158 -3.29 -6.66 27.86
CA SER A 158 -3.01 -8.06 27.48
C SER A 158 -4.07 -8.63 26.54
N VAL A 159 -5.36 -8.44 26.84
CA VAL A 159 -6.47 -8.88 25.97
C VAL A 159 -6.40 -8.21 24.61
N TRP A 160 -6.11 -6.90 24.56
CA TRP A 160 -5.94 -6.16 23.31
C TRP A 160 -4.79 -6.72 22.47
N CYS A 161 -3.60 -6.91 23.07
CA CYS A 161 -2.44 -7.46 22.38
C CYS A 161 -2.71 -8.86 21.80
N GLU A 162 -3.29 -9.75 22.61
CA GLU A 162 -3.58 -11.12 22.18
C GLU A 162 -4.63 -11.13 21.05
N ALA A 163 -5.71 -10.38 21.21
CA ALA A 163 -6.77 -10.31 20.20
C ALA A 163 -6.25 -9.70 18.89
N ARG A 164 -5.46 -8.63 18.97
CA ARG A 164 -4.84 -7.98 17.82
C ARG A 164 -3.90 -8.93 17.09
N ALA A 165 -3.04 -9.63 17.84
CA ALA A 165 -2.07 -10.59 17.30
C ALA A 165 -2.71 -11.70 16.46
N ARG A 166 -3.96 -12.10 16.74
CA ARG A 166 -4.70 -13.12 16.00
C ARG A 166 -5.14 -12.67 14.60
N ARG A 167 -5.24 -11.37 14.35
CA ARG A 167 -5.68 -10.80 13.05
C ARG A 167 -4.62 -9.94 12.36
N LEU A 168 -3.55 -9.61 13.08
CA LEU A 168 -2.40 -8.90 12.54
C LEU A 168 -1.47 -9.88 11.82
N HIS A 169 -1.89 -10.32 10.64
CA HIS A 169 -1.12 -11.22 9.76
C HIS A 169 -1.41 -10.93 8.29
N LEU A 170 -0.53 -11.42 7.41
CA LEU A 170 -0.78 -11.44 5.98
C LEU A 170 -1.87 -12.48 5.66
N PRO A 171 -2.93 -12.14 4.91
CA PRO A 171 -3.90 -13.14 4.44
C PRO A 171 -3.24 -14.18 3.52
N ALA A 172 -3.69 -15.44 3.59
CA ALA A 172 -3.07 -16.54 2.84
C ALA A 172 -3.14 -16.36 1.31
N ASP A 173 -4.26 -15.82 0.82
CA ASP A 173 -4.45 -15.49 -0.59
C ASP A 173 -3.54 -14.35 -1.07
N VAL A 174 -3.22 -13.40 -0.19
CA VAL A 174 -2.24 -12.33 -0.48
C VAL A 174 -0.82 -12.90 -0.47
N HIS A 175 -0.51 -13.84 0.43
CA HIS A 175 0.77 -14.56 0.42
C HIS A 175 1.01 -15.27 -0.93
N ASP A 176 0.03 -16.02 -1.41
CA ASP A 176 0.12 -16.74 -2.69
C ASP A 176 0.28 -15.77 -3.87
N LEU A 177 -0.44 -14.65 -3.84
CA LEU A 177 -0.27 -13.58 -4.82
C LEU A 177 1.16 -12.99 -4.80
N LEU A 178 1.73 -12.72 -3.63
CA LEU A 178 3.10 -12.19 -3.54
C LEU A 178 4.13 -13.18 -4.10
N LEU A 179 3.94 -14.49 -3.87
CA LEU A 179 4.77 -15.52 -4.49
C LEU A 179 4.67 -15.50 -6.02
N GLU A 180 3.46 -15.31 -6.57
CA GLU A 180 3.25 -15.19 -8.01
C GLU A 180 3.93 -13.93 -8.58
N LEU A 181 3.74 -12.78 -7.93
CA LEU A 181 4.29 -11.50 -8.37
C LEU A 181 5.82 -11.49 -8.29
N ARG A 182 6.41 -12.08 -7.25
CA ARG A 182 7.87 -12.16 -7.06
C ARG A 182 8.59 -12.91 -8.19
N ARG A 183 7.88 -13.74 -8.95
CA ARG A 183 8.45 -14.41 -10.15
C ARG A 183 8.74 -13.45 -11.30
N ARG A 184 8.15 -12.24 -11.28
CA ARG A 184 8.12 -11.30 -12.41
C ARG A 184 8.58 -9.88 -12.04
N TYR A 185 8.45 -9.51 -10.77
CA TYR A 185 8.71 -8.15 -10.28
C TYR A 185 9.60 -8.16 -9.05
N LYS A 186 10.42 -7.11 -8.88
CA LYS A 186 10.97 -6.77 -7.56
C LYS A 186 9.82 -6.28 -6.68
N LEU A 187 9.78 -6.72 -5.43
CA LEU A 187 8.72 -6.33 -4.50
C LEU A 187 9.29 -5.45 -3.38
N GLY A 188 8.67 -4.31 -3.14
CA GLY A 188 9.04 -3.40 -2.06
C GLY A 188 7.86 -3.08 -1.15
N VAL A 189 8.15 -2.73 0.10
CA VAL A 189 7.18 -2.12 1.02
C VAL A 189 7.59 -0.68 1.31
N VAL A 190 6.65 0.26 1.21
CA VAL A 190 6.83 1.66 1.61
C VAL A 190 5.73 2.02 2.59
N THR A 191 6.06 2.20 3.87
CA THR A 191 5.05 2.34 4.93
C THR A 191 5.29 3.55 5.82
N ASN A 192 4.19 4.22 6.20
CA ASN A 192 4.21 5.32 7.15
C ASN A 192 4.05 4.79 8.58
N GLY A 193 4.73 5.39 9.52
CA GLY A 193 4.59 5.13 10.95
C GLY A 193 5.92 5.16 11.69
N PRO A 194 5.87 5.17 13.04
CA PRO A 194 7.05 5.02 13.89
C PRO A 194 7.73 3.67 13.65
N SER A 195 9.07 3.68 13.69
CA SER A 195 9.91 2.52 13.35
C SER A 195 9.47 1.24 14.07
N SER A 196 9.48 1.25 15.40
CA SER A 196 9.14 0.10 16.24
C SER A 196 7.78 -0.52 15.88
N CYS A 197 6.77 0.32 15.67
CA CYS A 197 5.40 -0.09 15.44
C CYS A 197 5.19 -0.70 14.05
N GLN A 198 5.91 -0.19 13.04
CA GLN A 198 5.86 -0.81 11.72
C GLN A 198 6.68 -2.10 11.71
N TRP A 199 7.83 -2.16 12.38
CA TRP A 199 8.63 -3.38 12.49
C TRP A 199 7.93 -4.49 13.31
N GLU A 200 7.10 -4.15 14.30
CA GLU A 200 6.19 -5.09 14.98
C GLU A 200 5.29 -5.83 13.98
N LYS A 201 4.74 -5.11 12.99
CA LYS A 201 3.89 -5.66 11.93
C LYS A 201 4.72 -6.41 10.88
N ILE A 202 5.84 -5.84 10.44
CA ILE A 202 6.72 -6.41 9.41
C ILE A 202 7.29 -7.76 9.85
N ARG A 203 7.61 -7.94 11.14
CA ARG A 203 8.08 -9.23 11.68
C ARG A 203 7.05 -10.37 11.56
N ARG A 204 5.79 -10.04 11.29
CA ARG A 204 4.69 -11.00 11.04
C ARG A 204 4.47 -11.27 9.55
N LEU A 205 5.21 -10.58 8.68
CA LEU A 205 5.21 -10.84 7.25
C LEU A 205 6.31 -11.84 6.88
N PRO A 206 6.15 -12.57 5.77
CA PRO A 206 7.25 -13.25 5.09
C PRO A 206 8.20 -12.22 4.46
N SER A 207 8.99 -11.50 5.28
CA SER A 207 9.82 -10.37 4.84
C SER A 207 10.81 -10.71 3.73
N HIS A 208 11.22 -11.97 3.61
CA HIS A 208 12.06 -12.50 2.53
C HIS A 208 11.41 -12.43 1.13
N LEU A 209 10.10 -12.17 1.03
CA LEU A 209 9.41 -11.95 -0.24
C LEU A 209 9.60 -10.53 -0.78
N PHE A 210 10.17 -9.62 0.01
CA PHE A 210 10.42 -8.23 -0.38
C PHE A 210 11.91 -7.99 -0.53
N ASP A 211 12.28 -7.31 -1.61
CA ASP A 211 13.64 -6.92 -1.93
C ASP A 211 14.05 -5.63 -1.18
N ALA A 212 13.07 -4.81 -0.78
CA ALA A 212 13.28 -3.66 0.09
C ALA A 212 12.06 -3.38 0.98
N ILE A 213 12.31 -2.87 2.18
CA ILE A 213 11.26 -2.39 3.10
C ILE A 213 11.70 -1.04 3.65
N VAL A 214 10.94 0.01 3.33
CA VAL A 214 11.21 1.40 3.73
C VAL A 214 10.13 1.86 4.69
N VAL A 215 10.53 2.18 5.92
CA VAL A 215 9.67 2.67 6.99
C VAL A 215 9.93 4.16 7.21
N SER A 216 8.88 4.98 7.19
CA SER A 216 9.04 6.43 7.32
C SER A 216 9.73 6.86 8.62
N GLY A 217 9.55 6.09 9.69
CA GLY A 217 10.18 6.32 10.99
C GLY A 217 11.69 6.08 10.98
N ASP A 218 12.20 5.22 10.09
CA ASP A 218 13.63 4.96 9.96
C ASP A 218 14.32 6.05 9.15
N VAL A 219 13.65 6.54 8.09
CA VAL A 219 14.21 7.51 7.14
C VAL A 219 13.78 8.95 7.43
N LEU A 220 12.93 9.16 8.44
CA LEU A 220 12.36 10.44 8.85
C LEU A 220 11.69 11.22 7.70
N ARG A 221 11.10 10.51 6.75
CA ARG A 221 10.34 11.03 5.60
C ARG A 221 9.13 10.15 5.41
N LYS A 222 7.93 10.73 5.38
CA LYS A 222 6.66 10.01 5.26
C LYS A 222 5.97 10.33 3.93
N LYS A 223 5.22 9.37 3.39
CA LYS A 223 4.27 9.62 2.31
C LYS A 223 3.30 10.74 2.74
N PRO A 224 2.93 11.69 1.84
CA PRO A 224 3.18 11.70 0.40
C PRO A 224 4.52 12.34 -0.04
N CYS A 225 5.49 12.57 0.85
CA CYS A 225 6.78 13.13 0.44
C CYS A 225 7.50 12.19 -0.54
N PRO A 226 7.95 12.65 -1.73
CA PRO A 226 8.66 11.81 -2.70
C PRO A 226 9.92 11.13 -2.15
N ALA A 227 10.60 11.76 -1.19
CA ALA A 227 11.87 11.28 -0.65
C ALA A 227 11.82 9.86 -0.07
N ILE A 228 10.67 9.41 0.45
CA ILE A 228 10.53 8.02 0.92
C ILE A 228 10.48 7.01 -0.24
N PHE A 229 9.88 7.41 -1.38
CA PHE A 229 9.83 6.58 -2.59
C PHE A 229 11.19 6.56 -3.27
N GLU A 230 11.89 7.70 -3.33
CA GLU A 230 13.26 7.81 -3.84
C GLU A 230 14.21 6.85 -3.10
N GLU A 231 14.06 6.73 -1.77
CA GLU A 231 14.82 5.76 -0.99
C GLU A 231 14.45 4.32 -1.34
N ALA A 232 13.17 4.01 -1.58
CA ALA A 232 12.75 2.69 -2.04
C ALA A 232 13.31 2.36 -3.42
N PHE A 233 13.25 3.30 -4.37
CA PHE A 233 13.83 3.17 -5.71
C PHE A 233 15.33 2.88 -5.65
N ARG A 234 16.04 3.61 -4.77
CA ARG A 234 17.48 3.43 -4.55
C ARG A 234 17.80 2.04 -3.98
N GLN A 235 17.06 1.56 -3.00
CA GLN A 235 17.25 0.22 -2.43
C GLN A 235 16.93 -0.90 -3.43
N LEU A 236 15.93 -0.68 -4.28
CA LEU A 236 15.47 -1.65 -5.28
C LEU A 236 16.23 -1.57 -6.60
N ASP A 237 17.12 -0.59 -6.78
CA ASP A 237 17.78 -0.30 -8.06
C ASP A 237 16.75 -0.26 -9.21
N SER A 238 15.77 0.64 -9.09
CA SER A 238 14.65 0.77 -10.02
C SER A 238 14.44 2.23 -10.39
N ALA A 239 14.12 2.52 -11.65
CA ALA A 239 13.68 3.86 -12.03
C ALA A 239 12.22 4.09 -11.58
N PRO A 240 11.82 5.33 -11.23
CA PRO A 240 10.42 5.62 -10.88
C PRO A 240 9.45 5.22 -12.00
N GLN A 241 9.86 5.36 -13.26
CA GLN A 241 9.07 4.98 -14.44
C GLN A 241 8.93 3.46 -14.63
N GLU A 242 9.57 2.64 -13.80
CA GLU A 242 9.43 1.18 -13.78
C GLU A 242 8.66 0.70 -12.54
N CYS A 243 8.18 1.62 -11.70
CA CYS A 243 7.55 1.31 -10.42
C CYS A 243 6.03 1.47 -10.47
N ALA A 244 5.31 0.49 -9.93
CA ALA A 244 3.90 0.59 -9.57
C ALA A 244 3.76 0.76 -8.04
N MET A 245 2.93 1.70 -7.58
CA MET A 245 2.55 1.83 -6.17
C MET A 245 1.12 1.31 -5.95
N ILE A 246 0.95 0.44 -4.95
CA ILE A 246 -0.34 -0.04 -4.48
C ILE A 246 -0.54 0.38 -3.03
N GLY A 247 -1.66 1.04 -2.73
CA GLY A 247 -2.01 1.43 -1.37
C GLY A 247 -3.50 1.74 -1.22
N ASP A 248 -3.98 1.95 0.00
CA ASP A 248 -5.38 2.21 0.31
C ASP A 248 -5.71 3.71 0.42
N ARG A 249 -4.69 4.58 0.45
CA ARG A 249 -4.86 6.00 0.72
C ARG A 249 -4.51 6.91 -0.46
N LEU A 250 -5.48 7.73 -0.86
CA LEU A 250 -5.30 8.77 -1.88
C LEU A 250 -4.27 9.83 -1.47
N ASP A 251 -4.39 10.37 -0.27
CA ASP A 251 -3.61 11.51 0.25
C ASP A 251 -2.13 11.21 0.55
N THR A 252 -1.77 9.93 0.57
CA THR A 252 -0.44 9.47 0.98
C THR A 252 0.16 8.55 -0.08
N ASP A 253 -0.43 7.38 -0.33
CA ASP A 253 0.11 6.40 -1.26
C ASP A 253 0.06 6.91 -2.70
N ILE A 254 -1.12 7.30 -3.15
CA ILE A 254 -1.34 7.73 -4.53
C ILE A 254 -0.71 9.11 -4.76
N ALA A 255 -1.01 10.09 -3.90
CA ALA A 255 -0.41 11.42 -3.99
C ALA A 255 1.13 11.36 -4.00
N GLY A 256 1.71 10.54 -3.13
CA GLY A 256 3.16 10.41 -3.01
C GLY A 256 3.79 9.72 -4.21
N ALA A 257 3.18 8.64 -4.71
CA ALA A 257 3.67 7.95 -5.90
C ALA A 257 3.57 8.82 -7.16
N VAL A 258 2.51 9.61 -7.32
CA VAL A 258 2.40 10.60 -8.39
C VAL A 258 3.51 11.64 -8.28
N ALA A 259 3.73 12.20 -7.09
CA ALA A 259 4.78 13.19 -6.86
C ALA A 259 6.21 12.62 -7.06
N ALA A 260 6.39 11.31 -6.83
CA ALA A 260 7.63 10.58 -7.06
C ALA A 260 7.79 10.07 -8.51
N ASN A 261 6.83 10.37 -9.40
CA ASN A 261 6.81 9.94 -10.81
C ASN A 261 6.75 8.42 -11.01
N CYS A 262 6.12 7.67 -10.10
CA CYS A 262 5.80 6.26 -10.34
C CYS A 262 5.03 6.11 -11.66
N ALA A 263 5.36 5.09 -12.45
CA ALA A 263 4.66 4.82 -13.71
C ALA A 263 3.19 4.45 -13.49
N VAL A 264 2.88 3.71 -12.42
CA VAL A 264 1.53 3.22 -12.16
C VAL A 264 1.14 3.45 -10.72
N THR A 265 -0.09 3.90 -10.50
CA THR A 265 -0.71 4.03 -9.18
C THR A 265 -2.00 3.24 -9.13
N ILE A 266 -2.13 2.36 -8.12
CA ILE A 266 -3.29 1.50 -7.94
C ILE A 266 -3.84 1.73 -6.55
N LEU A 267 -5.07 2.23 -6.47
CA LEU A 267 -5.78 2.40 -5.22
C LEU A 267 -6.54 1.10 -4.88
N LEU A 268 -6.23 0.52 -3.73
CA LEU A 268 -7.03 -0.55 -3.14
C LEU A 268 -8.22 0.08 -2.39
N ARG A 269 -9.43 -0.24 -2.84
CA ARG A 269 -10.67 0.22 -2.21
C ARG A 269 -11.63 -0.95 -2.04
N PRO A 270 -11.56 -1.68 -0.91
CA PRO A 270 -12.48 -2.77 -0.63
C PRO A 270 -13.94 -2.27 -0.62
N PRO A 271 -14.92 -3.12 -0.96
CA PRO A 271 -16.33 -2.74 -1.09
C PRO A 271 -16.93 -2.11 0.17
N GLU A 272 -16.38 -2.42 1.34
CA GLU A 272 -16.83 -1.94 2.64
C GLU A 272 -16.39 -0.49 2.93
N VAL A 273 -15.55 0.10 2.07
CA VAL A 273 -15.04 1.47 2.21
C VAL A 273 -15.84 2.42 1.32
N THR A 274 -16.67 3.27 1.95
CA THR A 274 -17.40 4.32 1.24
C THR A 274 -16.42 5.27 0.51
N PRO A 275 -16.64 5.56 -0.78
CA PRO A 275 -15.86 6.57 -1.48
C PRO A 275 -16.07 7.94 -0.84
N THR A 276 -15.00 8.52 -0.31
CA THR A 276 -14.87 9.96 -0.09
C THR A 276 -13.90 10.41 -1.17
N THR A 277 -14.42 11.02 -2.23
CA THR A 277 -13.61 11.62 -3.28
C THR A 277 -13.96 13.09 -3.35
N ASP A 278 -12.99 13.94 -3.09
CA ASP A 278 -13.07 15.37 -3.38
C ASP A 278 -12.56 15.61 -4.81
N GLU A 279 -13.03 16.65 -5.48
CA GLU A 279 -12.61 16.95 -6.88
C GLU A 279 -11.10 17.23 -7.00
N GLU A 280 -10.44 17.56 -5.89
CA GLU A 280 -9.01 17.85 -5.79
C GLU A 280 -8.14 16.60 -5.53
N ASP A 281 -8.75 15.43 -5.30
CA ASP A 281 -8.01 14.20 -5.00
C ASP A 281 -7.16 13.75 -6.20
N PRO A 282 -5.95 13.20 -5.94
CA PRO A 282 -5.13 12.61 -6.99
C PRO A 282 -5.87 11.43 -7.64
N GLN A 283 -5.92 11.40 -8.97
CA GLN A 283 -6.56 10.30 -9.68
C GLN A 283 -5.57 9.13 -9.84
N PRO A 284 -5.85 7.96 -9.22
CA PRO A 284 -5.03 6.77 -9.46
C PRO A 284 -5.24 6.27 -10.89
N ASP A 285 -4.24 5.57 -11.45
CA ASP A 285 -4.37 4.93 -12.77
C ASP A 285 -5.42 3.80 -12.73
N PHE A 286 -5.49 3.07 -11.61
CA PHE A 286 -6.46 1.99 -11.39
C PHE A 286 -7.05 2.02 -9.98
N VAL A 287 -8.29 1.54 -9.86
CA VAL A 287 -8.93 1.25 -8.57
C VAL A 287 -9.32 -0.22 -8.57
N ILE A 288 -8.88 -0.96 -7.57
CA ILE A 288 -9.17 -2.39 -7.39
C ILE A 288 -9.87 -2.61 -6.06
N SER A 289 -10.68 -3.66 -5.96
CA SER A 289 -11.32 -4.07 -4.72
C SER A 289 -10.48 -5.11 -3.97
N HIS A 290 -9.68 -5.88 -4.70
CA HIS A 290 -8.82 -6.94 -4.16
C HIS A 290 -7.44 -6.96 -4.84
N LEU A 291 -6.39 -7.22 -4.07
CA LEU A 291 -5.01 -7.32 -4.59
C LEU A 291 -4.85 -8.38 -5.69
N ARG A 292 -5.70 -9.41 -5.70
CA ARG A 292 -5.69 -10.48 -6.72
C ARG A 292 -6.01 -9.99 -8.13
N GLU A 293 -6.45 -8.75 -8.29
CA GLU A 293 -6.67 -8.12 -9.60
C GLU A 293 -5.36 -7.58 -10.22
N ILE A 294 -4.27 -7.46 -9.44
CA ILE A 294 -2.99 -6.91 -9.92
C ILE A 294 -2.44 -7.65 -11.15
N PRO A 295 -2.43 -9.00 -11.22
CA PRO A 295 -1.93 -9.73 -12.39
C PRO A 295 -2.66 -9.43 -13.69
N ASP A 296 -3.93 -9.01 -13.63
CA ASP A 296 -4.72 -8.65 -14.82
C ASP A 296 -4.42 -7.22 -15.32
N LEU A 297 -3.91 -6.36 -14.43
CA LEU A 297 -3.58 -4.97 -14.74
C LEU A 297 -2.15 -4.77 -15.23
N LEU A 298 -1.20 -5.49 -14.62
CA LEU A 298 0.21 -5.40 -14.97
C LEU A 298 0.58 -6.49 -16.00
N PRO A 299 1.22 -6.14 -17.13
CA PRO A 299 1.42 -7.07 -18.23
C PRO A 299 2.35 -8.22 -17.88
N GLU A 300 2.05 -9.41 -18.44
CA GLU A 300 2.96 -10.55 -18.38
C GLU A 300 4.32 -10.22 -19.02
N ARG A 301 5.41 -10.39 -18.26
CA ARG A 301 6.76 -10.37 -18.84
C ARG A 301 7.08 -11.75 -19.41
N LYS A 302 7.03 -11.89 -20.74
CA LYS A 302 7.76 -12.96 -21.42
C LYS A 302 9.25 -12.65 -21.34
N GLY A 303 10.00 -13.37 -20.52
CA GLY A 303 11.46 -13.36 -20.57
C GLY A 303 12.22 -12.87 -19.34
N PHE A 304 11.66 -12.95 -18.12
CA PHE A 304 12.51 -12.95 -16.92
C PHE A 304 13.18 -14.33 -16.78
N SER A 305 14.16 -14.59 -17.65
CA SER A 305 15.11 -15.69 -17.48
C SER A 305 15.87 -15.41 -16.19
N PHE A 306 15.82 -16.35 -15.26
CA PHE A 306 16.64 -16.38 -14.05
C PHE A 306 18.14 -16.37 -14.44
N LEU A 307 18.72 -15.19 -14.71
CA LEU A 307 20.16 -15.00 -14.74
C LEU A 307 20.63 -14.62 -13.33
N CYS A 308 20.39 -15.55 -12.41
CA CYS A 308 21.13 -15.63 -11.16
C CYS A 308 21.69 -17.04 -11.03
N GLN A 309 22.45 -17.48 -12.05
CA GLN A 309 23.40 -18.58 -11.95
C GLN A 309 24.64 -18.24 -12.79
N SER A 310 25.80 -18.37 -12.16
CA SER A 310 27.16 -18.31 -12.70
C SER A 310 27.61 -17.00 -13.35
N ARG A 311 28.23 -16.13 -12.56
CA ARG A 311 29.47 -15.48 -13.02
C ARG A 311 30.66 -16.37 -12.65
N SER A 312 31.57 -16.49 -13.61
CA SER A 312 32.89 -17.15 -13.58
C SER A 312 32.95 -18.65 -13.87
N LEU A 313 33.04 -18.95 -15.16
CA LEU A 313 33.93 -20.01 -15.66
C LEU A 313 35.38 -19.60 -15.34
N GLY A 314 36.15 -20.52 -14.76
CA GLY A 314 37.62 -20.48 -14.78
C GLY A 314 38.29 -20.45 -13.41
N VAL A 315 38.42 -21.63 -12.79
CA VAL A 315 39.69 -22.32 -12.52
C VAL A 315 39.47 -23.27 -11.33
N PHE A 316 39.61 -24.57 -11.60
CA PHE A 316 39.73 -25.60 -10.59
C PHE A 316 41.01 -25.39 -9.78
N HIS A 317 40.89 -25.24 -8.46
CA HIS A 317 41.80 -25.85 -7.51
C HIS A 317 41.08 -26.07 -6.17
N SER A 318 41.26 -27.29 -5.65
CA SER A 318 40.84 -27.71 -4.31
C SER A 318 41.41 -26.78 -3.23
N LEU A 319 40.69 -26.60 -2.13
CA LEU A 319 41.16 -26.87 -0.76
C LEU A 319 40.01 -26.70 0.25
N ARG A 320 40.17 -27.40 1.37
CA ARG A 320 39.21 -27.71 2.44
C ARG A 320 38.87 -26.52 3.35
N GLU A 321 37.80 -26.74 4.13
CA GLU A 321 37.56 -26.34 5.54
C GLU A 321 37.76 -24.87 5.93
N ASP A 322 36.66 -24.19 6.29
CA ASP A 322 36.39 -23.69 7.64
C ASP A 322 35.23 -22.68 7.63
N VAL A 323 34.27 -22.89 8.54
CA VAL A 323 33.08 -22.03 8.74
C VAL A 323 33.36 -21.08 9.91
N PRO A 324 33.34 -19.75 9.72
CA PRO A 324 33.34 -18.81 10.84
C PRO A 324 31.92 -18.40 11.21
N THR A 325 31.56 -18.66 12.46
CA THR A 325 30.40 -18.11 13.18
C THR A 325 30.52 -16.59 13.33
N TRP A 326 29.47 -15.85 12.96
CA TRP A 326 29.41 -14.40 13.19
C TRP A 326 28.77 -14.10 14.55
N SER A 327 29.60 -13.73 15.52
CA SER A 327 29.21 -12.95 16.70
C SER A 327 29.31 -11.46 16.36
N LYS A 328 28.22 -10.71 16.58
CA LYS A 328 28.18 -9.25 16.42
C LYS A 328 28.93 -8.54 17.57
N PRO A 329 29.51 -7.35 17.32
CA PRO A 329 29.90 -6.44 18.40
C PRO A 329 28.67 -5.83 19.10
#